data_AF-A0A2T5PJD7-F1
#
_entry.id   AF-A0A2T5PJD7-F1
#
_cell.length_a   1.000
_cell.length_b   1.000
_cell.length_c   1.000
_cell.angle_alpha   90.00
_cell.angle_beta   90.00
_cell.angle_gamma   90.00
#
_symmetry.space_group_name_H-M   'P 1'
#
loop_
_entity.id
_entity.type
_entity.pdbx_description
1 polymer ?
#
loop_
_entity_poly.entity_id
_entity_poly.type
_entity_poly.pdbx_seq_one_letter_code
_entity_poly.pdbx_strand_id
1 'polypeptide(L)'
;MALRHRALPIVGDACGKFRRELKLFERFEIHTRMLGWDDKWSFVEHRFVKDQRIIAVVAMRGLFRGPTGKVVPAEFARELGLDEQSPALPDWLRQWSASCDGLSLQLRDMERP
;
A
#
# COMPACT_ATOMS: atom_id res chain seq x y z
N MET A 1 -9.82 -13.36 -3.43
CA MET A 1 -9.12 -13.91 -2.25
C MET A 1 -9.25 -13.02 -1.01
N ALA A 2 -9.04 -11.70 -1.06
CA ALA A 2 -9.49 -10.80 0.02
C ALA A 2 -11.03 -10.80 0.23
N LEU A 3 -11.79 -11.03 -0.86
CA LEU A 3 -13.24 -11.13 -0.84
C LEU A 3 -13.80 -12.30 0.00
N ARG A 4 -13.00 -13.37 0.23
CA ARG A 4 -13.48 -14.56 0.95
C ARG A 4 -13.62 -14.33 2.45
N HIS A 5 -12.95 -13.28 2.98
CA HIS A 5 -13.01 -12.85 4.37
C HIS A 5 -13.69 -11.47 4.55
N ARG A 6 -14.33 -10.93 3.49
CA ARG A 6 -14.93 -9.59 3.46
C ARG A 6 -13.96 -8.47 3.90
N ALA A 7 -12.66 -8.70 3.81
CA ALA A 7 -11.65 -7.71 4.15
C ALA A 7 -11.49 -6.76 2.96
N LEU A 8 -11.99 -5.52 3.08
CA LEU A 8 -11.83 -4.50 2.05
C LEU A 8 -10.52 -3.73 2.31
N PRO A 9 -9.61 -3.63 1.31
CA PRO A 9 -8.44 -2.79 1.43
C PRO A 9 -8.87 -1.33 1.39
N ILE A 10 -8.57 -0.60 2.45
CA ILE A 10 -8.74 0.85 2.54
C ILE A 10 -7.37 1.46 2.32
N VAL A 11 -7.18 2.11 1.18
CA VAL A 11 -5.97 2.89 0.90
C VAL A 11 -6.05 4.19 1.69
N GLY A 12 -5.02 4.44 2.51
CA GLY A 12 -4.88 5.69 3.25
C GLY A 12 -4.08 6.71 2.44
N ASP A 13 -2.92 6.30 1.95
CA ASP A 13 -2.01 7.17 1.20
C ASP A 13 -1.40 6.42 0.02
N ALA A 14 -1.06 7.16 -1.03
CA ALA A 14 -0.35 6.65 -2.20
C ALA A 14 0.68 7.68 -2.69
N CYS A 15 1.84 7.20 -3.12
CA CYS A 15 2.83 7.99 -3.85
C CYS A 15 3.25 7.28 -5.13
N GLY A 16 3.47 8.05 -6.20
CA GLY A 16 3.79 7.52 -7.51
C GLY A 16 5.06 8.14 -8.10
N LYS A 17 5.82 7.32 -8.83
CA LYS A 17 6.93 7.77 -9.66
C LYS A 17 6.74 7.27 -11.08
N PHE A 18 6.60 8.21 -12.02
CA PHE A 18 6.60 7.95 -13.46
C PHE A 18 8.02 8.09 -13.99
N ARG A 19 8.49 7.08 -14.72
CA ARG A 19 9.85 7.05 -15.28
C ARG A 19 9.87 7.26 -16.79
N ARG A 20 8.74 7.00 -17.47
CA ARG A 20 8.61 7.01 -18.93
C ARG A 20 7.19 7.43 -19.30
N GLU A 21 7.03 7.94 -20.50
CA GLU A 21 5.71 8.20 -21.06
C GLU A 21 4.94 6.88 -21.29
N LEU A 22 3.62 6.96 -21.16
CA LEU A 22 2.67 5.93 -21.58
C LEU A 22 1.63 6.64 -22.44
N LYS A 23 1.53 6.28 -23.72
CA LYS A 23 0.58 6.94 -24.63
C LYS A 23 -0.83 6.39 -24.41
N LEU A 24 -1.82 7.17 -24.83
CA LEU A 24 -3.22 6.75 -24.78
C LEU A 24 -3.40 5.42 -25.53
N PHE A 25 -4.21 4.53 -24.94
CA PHE A 25 -4.55 3.20 -25.46
C PHE A 25 -3.38 2.21 -25.57
N GLU A 26 -2.21 2.54 -25.04
CA GLU A 26 -1.13 1.56 -24.92
C GLU A 26 -1.46 0.51 -23.86
N ARG A 27 -1.24 -0.76 -24.21
CA ARG A 27 -1.36 -1.87 -23.27
C ARG A 27 -0.12 -1.92 -22.37
N PHE A 28 -0.34 -2.21 -21.11
CA PHE A 28 0.69 -2.43 -20.11
C PHE A 28 0.16 -3.41 -19.07
N GLU A 29 1.06 -3.97 -18.28
CA GLU A 29 0.75 -4.87 -17.17
C GLU A 29 0.92 -4.14 -15.85
N ILE A 30 0.05 -4.46 -14.88
CA ILE A 30 0.23 -4.04 -13.49
C ILE A 30 0.66 -5.26 -12.69
N HIS A 31 1.88 -5.19 -12.16
CA HIS A 31 2.41 -6.20 -11.25
C HIS A 31 2.23 -5.70 -9.82
N THR A 32 1.35 -6.36 -9.08
CA THR A 32 1.03 -6.01 -7.69
C THR A 32 1.81 -6.90 -6.74
N ARG A 33 2.47 -6.31 -5.73
CA ARG A 33 3.10 -7.07 -4.64
C ARG A 33 2.89 -6.41 -3.29
N MET A 34 2.73 -7.23 -2.26
CA MET A 34 2.85 -6.80 -0.86
C MET A 34 4.34 -6.55 -0.58
N LEU A 35 4.70 -5.37 -0.10
CA LEU A 35 6.05 -5.02 0.32
C LEU A 35 6.32 -5.43 1.77
N GLY A 36 5.28 -5.49 2.60
CA GLY A 36 5.33 -5.81 4.01
C GLY A 36 4.30 -4.98 4.77
N TRP A 37 4.40 -5.00 6.09
CA TRP A 37 3.54 -4.23 7.01
C TRP A 37 4.32 -3.74 8.23
N ASP A 38 3.78 -2.75 8.91
CA ASP A 38 4.13 -2.38 10.28
C ASP A 38 2.93 -2.64 11.21
N ASP A 39 2.97 -2.14 12.45
CA ASP A 39 1.89 -2.31 13.43
C ASP A 39 0.55 -1.70 12.98
N LYS A 40 0.60 -0.72 12.07
CA LYS A 40 -0.55 0.08 11.65
C LYS A 40 -0.89 -0.11 10.17
N TRP A 41 0.08 -0.25 9.28
CA TRP A 41 -0.10 -0.14 7.84
C TRP A 41 0.40 -1.38 7.11
N SER A 42 -0.34 -1.81 6.09
CA SER A 42 0.13 -2.72 5.05
C SER A 42 0.61 -1.91 3.85
N PHE A 43 1.74 -2.30 3.27
CA PHE A 43 2.36 -1.60 2.15
C PHE A 43 2.30 -2.43 0.87
N VAL A 44 1.74 -1.86 -0.19
CA VAL A 44 1.57 -2.52 -1.50
C VAL A 44 2.25 -1.68 -2.58
N GLU A 45 2.88 -2.36 -3.53
CA GLU A 45 3.45 -1.76 -4.73
C GLU A 45 2.66 -2.19 -5.97
N HIS A 46 2.43 -1.25 -6.87
CA HIS A 46 2.02 -1.48 -8.24
C HIS A 46 3.14 -1.05 -9.18
N ARG A 47 3.70 -2.01 -9.92
CA ARG A 47 4.64 -1.74 -11.01
C ARG A 47 3.91 -1.81 -12.35
N PHE A 48 4.00 -0.71 -13.09
CA PHE A 48 3.46 -0.60 -14.44
C PHE A 48 4.55 -1.01 -15.41
N VAL A 49 4.35 -2.14 -16.08
CA VAL A 49 5.35 -2.79 -16.94
C VAL A 49 4.85 -2.79 -18.38
N LYS A 50 5.69 -2.31 -19.29
CA LYS A 50 5.45 -2.37 -20.74
C LYS A 50 6.75 -2.76 -21.43
N ASP A 51 6.70 -3.73 -22.33
CA ASP A 51 7.87 -4.22 -23.08
C ASP A 51 9.06 -4.55 -22.15
N GLN A 52 8.78 -5.26 -21.05
CA GLN A 52 9.75 -5.63 -19.99
C GLN A 52 10.41 -4.44 -19.27
N ARG A 53 9.89 -3.22 -19.44
CA ARG A 53 10.39 -2.00 -18.78
C ARG A 53 9.39 -1.48 -17.77
N ILE A 54 9.90 -1.05 -16.61
CA ILE A 54 9.10 -0.35 -15.60
C ILE A 54 8.87 1.09 -16.09
N ILE A 55 7.60 1.43 -16.32
CA ILE A 55 7.12 2.74 -16.77
C ILE A 55 6.78 3.62 -15.57
N ALA A 56 6.14 3.04 -14.56
CA ALA A 56 5.78 3.72 -13.32
C ALA A 56 5.78 2.75 -12.14
N VAL A 57 5.92 3.32 -10.95
CA VAL A 57 5.75 2.61 -9.68
C VAL A 57 4.81 3.44 -8.82
N VAL A 58 3.81 2.79 -8.24
CA VAL A 58 2.95 3.38 -7.22
C VAL A 58 3.11 2.56 -5.95
N ALA A 59 3.48 3.21 -4.86
CA ALA A 59 3.49 2.63 -3.53
C ALA A 59 2.30 3.17 -2.75
N MET A 60 1.65 2.28 -2.00
CA MET A 60 0.45 2.57 -1.23
C MET A 60 0.60 2.01 0.17
N ARG A 61 0.05 2.72 1.14
CA ARG A 61 -0.17 2.18 2.49
C ARG A 61 -1.66 2.15 2.78
N GLY A 62 -2.10 1.06 3.38
CA GLY A 62 -3.51 0.82 3.62
C GLY A 62 -3.76 -0.13 4.78
N LEU A 63 -5.02 -0.23 5.13
CA LEU A 63 -5.54 -1.09 6.19
C LEU A 63 -6.51 -2.08 5.57
N PHE A 64 -6.57 -3.29 6.10
CA PHE A 64 -7.66 -4.20 5.81
C PHE A 64 -8.77 -3.98 6.85
N ARG A 65 -10.00 -3.78 6.38
CA ARG A 65 -11.18 -3.72 7.26
C ARG A 65 -12.02 -4.97 7.05
N GLY A 66 -12.13 -5.79 8.09
CA GLY A 66 -12.99 -6.96 8.14
C GLY A 66 -14.38 -6.63 8.74
N PRO A 67 -15.26 -7.63 8.86
CA PRO A 67 -16.62 -7.45 9.39
C PRO A 67 -16.67 -6.92 10.83
N THR A 68 -15.66 -7.25 11.63
CA THR A 68 -15.58 -6.93 13.07
C THR A 68 -14.73 -5.68 13.36
N GLY A 69 -14.13 -5.05 12.35
CA GLY A 69 -13.30 -3.86 12.53
C GLY A 69 -12.03 -3.85 11.68
N LYS A 70 -11.03 -3.09 12.14
CA LYS A 70 -9.69 -3.08 11.52
C LYS A 70 -9.03 -4.44 11.77
N VAL A 71 -8.48 -5.03 10.73
CA VAL A 71 -7.72 -6.28 10.82
C VAL A 71 -6.25 -5.91 10.92
N VAL A 72 -5.55 -6.46 11.92
CA VAL A 72 -4.12 -6.24 12.09
C VAL A 72 -3.38 -6.97 10.95
N PRO A 73 -2.39 -6.34 10.29
CA PRO A 73 -1.70 -6.94 9.15
C PRO A 73 -1.11 -8.33 9.42
N ALA A 74 -0.58 -8.58 10.62
CA ALA A 74 -0.03 -9.88 11.02
C ALA A 74 -1.11 -10.97 11.12
N GLU A 75 -2.30 -10.64 11.65
CA GLU A 75 -3.42 -11.58 11.70
C GLU A 75 -3.91 -11.93 10.28
N PHE A 76 -3.94 -10.93 9.40
CA PHE A 76 -4.25 -11.13 7.99
C PHE A 76 -3.20 -11.99 7.27
N ALA A 77 -1.91 -11.78 7.56
CA ALA A 77 -0.82 -12.59 7.02
C ALA A 77 -0.96 -14.05 7.44
N ARG A 78 -1.22 -14.31 8.73
CA ARG A 78 -1.47 -15.65 9.28
C ARG A 78 -2.66 -16.34 8.60
N GLU A 79 -3.77 -15.63 8.43
CA GLU A 79 -4.97 -16.18 7.75
C GLU A 79 -4.68 -16.55 6.28
N LEU A 80 -3.75 -15.86 5.64
CA LEU A 80 -3.32 -16.12 4.27
C LEU A 80 -2.22 -17.18 4.17
N GLY A 81 -1.77 -17.75 5.29
CA GLY A 81 -0.64 -18.68 5.32
C GLY A 81 0.68 -18.04 4.92
N LEU A 82 0.80 -16.72 5.09
CA LEU A 82 2.04 -15.98 4.91
C LEU A 82 2.82 -15.96 6.22
N ASP A 83 4.12 -15.67 6.14
CA ASP A 83 4.94 -15.43 7.32
C ASP A 83 4.30 -14.30 8.16
N GLU A 84 4.16 -14.54 9.46
CA GLU A 84 3.60 -13.55 10.38
C GLU A 84 4.56 -12.37 10.55
N GLN A 85 5.86 -12.58 10.27
CA GLN A 85 6.86 -11.55 10.34
C GLN A 85 6.94 -10.77 9.03
N SER A 86 6.72 -9.45 9.14
CA SER A 86 6.89 -8.55 8.02
C SER A 86 8.35 -8.54 7.54
N PRO A 87 8.61 -8.58 6.23
CA PRO A 87 9.94 -8.34 5.71
C PRO A 87 10.42 -6.92 6.05
N ALA A 88 11.75 -6.74 6.12
CA ALA A 88 12.33 -5.43 6.35
C ALA A 88 11.90 -4.44 5.25
N LEU A 89 11.13 -3.42 5.63
CA LEU A 89 10.67 -2.39 4.71
C LEU A 89 11.85 -1.50 4.28
N PRO A 90 11.94 -1.05 3.02
CA PRO A 90 12.97 -0.10 2.60
C PRO A 90 12.89 1.24 3.34
N ASP A 91 14.02 1.89 3.57
CA ASP A 91 14.10 3.14 4.36
C ASP A 91 13.22 4.26 3.79
N TRP A 92 13.23 4.44 2.46
CA TRP A 92 12.41 5.47 1.80
C TRP A 92 10.91 5.27 2.06
N LEU A 93 10.47 4.01 2.17
CA LEU A 93 9.06 3.67 2.39
C LEU A 93 8.65 3.99 3.83
N ARG A 94 9.54 3.67 4.80
CA ARG A 94 9.33 4.03 6.22
C ARG A 94 9.28 5.54 6.41
N GLN A 95 10.20 6.28 5.77
CA GLN A 95 10.24 7.73 5.82
C GLN A 95 9.00 8.36 5.20
N TRP A 96 8.58 7.88 4.03
CA TRP A 96 7.34 8.33 3.39
C TRP A 96 6.11 8.09 4.28
N SER A 97 6.01 6.90 4.89
CA SER A 97 4.93 6.58 5.83
C SER A 97 4.92 7.58 7.01
N ALA A 98 6.07 7.83 7.63
CA ALA A 98 6.18 8.82 8.71
C ALA A 98 5.75 10.23 8.27
N SER A 99 6.10 10.65 7.05
CA SER A 99 5.64 11.94 6.51
C SER A 99 4.12 12.01 6.34
N CYS A 100 3.48 10.92 5.88
CA CYS A 100 2.02 10.86 5.77
C CYS A 100 1.32 10.89 7.14
N ASP A 101 1.91 10.29 8.18
CA ASP A 101 1.40 10.44 9.55
C ASP A 101 1.54 11.88 10.06
N GLY A 102 2.65 12.55 9.75
CA GLY A 102 2.82 13.99 10.03
C GLY A 102 1.77 14.86 9.33
N LEU A 103 1.50 14.61 8.05
CA LEU A 103 0.43 15.31 7.31
C LEU A 103 -0.94 15.06 7.95
N SER A 104 -1.22 13.83 8.36
CA SER A 104 -2.49 13.50 9.04
C SER A 104 -2.68 14.27 10.35
N LEU A 105 -1.60 14.51 11.10
CA LEU A 105 -1.66 15.33 12.33
C LEU A 105 -1.92 16.80 12.00
N GLN A 106 -1.20 17.35 11.02
CA GLN A 106 -1.41 18.74 10.58
C GLN A 106 -2.85 18.99 10.13
N LEU A 107 -3.43 18.07 9.35
CA LEU A 107 -4.83 18.19 8.91
C LEU A 107 -5.79 18.21 10.11
N ARG A 108 -5.58 17.36 11.13
CA ARG A 108 -6.42 17.36 12.34
C ARG A 108 -6.31 18.65 13.14
N ASP A 109 -5.12 19.22 13.21
CA ASP A 109 -4.90 20.50 13.90
C ASP A 109 -5.59 21.65 13.16
N MET A 110 -5.64 21.62 11.82
CA MET A 110 -6.36 22.61 11.00
C MET A 110 -7.88 22.51 11.13
N GLU A 111 -8.41 21.34 11.48
CA GLU A 111 -9.85 21.10 11.68
C GLU A 111 -10.33 21.41 13.11
N ARG A 112 -9.42 21.78 14.03
CA ARG A 112 -9.78 22.19 15.39
C ARG A 112 -10.44 23.58 15.37
N PRO A 113 -11.61 23.74 16.01
CA PRO A 113 -12.32 25.02 16.10
C PRO A 113 -11.59 26.06 16.94
#